data_AF-A0AAJ2NF39-F1
#
_entry.id   AF-A0AAJ2NF39-F1
#
_cell.length_a   1.000
_cell.length_b   1.000
_cell.length_c   1.000
_cell.angle_alpha   90.00
_cell.angle_beta   90.00
_cell.angle_gamma   90.00
#
_symmetry.space_group_name_H-M   'P 1'
#
loop_
_entity.id
_entity.type
_entity.pdbx_description
1 polymer ?
#
loop_
_entity_poly.entity_id
_entity_poly.type
_entity_poly.pdbx_seq_one_letter_code
_entity_poly.pdbx_strand_id
1 'polypeptide(L)'
;MNVYPNRKFWEDDLEVPVNYLLERFHNTEVRHSWMNSLSGRQLSVIFQHCFKDKLNGQLFDDQDYDNTSIQYKRKVIAKHLDSLVIYYLISCFERAKLEATVSEIAKSALTEELMKSYLLKGNNKYDKKSLLFLLFHADYNLLKSVYHFEKIQRKGSVSFALQKTP
;
A
#
# COMPACT_ATOMS: atom_id res chain seq x y z
N MET A 1 3.60 17.59 -10.52
CA MET A 1 2.55 16.62 -10.12
C MET A 1 2.04 16.99 -8.74
N ASN A 2 0.73 17.18 -8.58
CA ASN A 2 0.13 17.29 -7.25
C ASN A 2 0.06 15.89 -6.63
N VAL A 3 0.74 15.70 -5.50
CA VAL A 3 0.74 14.45 -4.74
C VAL A 3 -0.33 14.58 -3.66
N TYR A 4 -1.40 13.80 -3.75
CA TYR A 4 -2.43 13.71 -2.70
C TYR A 4 -1.98 12.73 -1.59
N PRO A 5 -2.23 12.98 -0.29
CA PRO A 5 -2.99 14.09 0.32
C PRO A 5 -2.31 15.47 0.20
N ASN A 6 -1.02 15.57 0.52
CA ASN A 6 -0.15 16.70 0.16
C ASN A 6 1.31 16.28 0.38
N ARG A 7 2.27 17.11 -0.03
CA ARG A 7 3.70 16.82 0.16
C ARG A 7 4.09 16.70 1.64
N LYS A 8 3.60 17.61 2.47
CA LYS A 8 3.89 17.64 3.92
C LYS A 8 3.54 16.31 4.60
N PHE A 9 2.41 15.72 4.23
CA PHE A 9 2.00 14.41 4.72
C PHE A 9 3.05 13.33 4.43
N TRP A 10 3.60 13.29 3.22
CA TRP A 10 4.57 12.27 2.87
C TRP A 10 5.96 12.57 3.45
N GLU A 11 6.45 13.80 3.33
CA GLU A 11 7.80 14.17 3.75
C GLU A 11 7.92 14.34 5.28
N ASP A 12 6.98 15.05 5.91
CA ASP A 12 7.07 15.38 7.35
C ASP A 12 6.43 14.29 8.21
N ASP A 13 5.21 13.83 7.87
CA ASP A 13 4.47 12.90 8.75
C ASP A 13 4.93 11.45 8.59
N LEU A 14 5.33 11.05 7.38
CA LEU A 14 5.73 9.66 7.07
C LEU A 14 7.23 9.47 6.82
N GLU A 15 8.00 10.56 6.77
CA GLU A 15 9.44 10.57 6.45
C GLU A 15 9.75 9.87 5.10
N VAL A 16 8.86 10.02 4.12
CA VAL A 16 9.00 9.47 2.75
C VAL A 16 9.61 10.54 1.83
N PRO A 17 10.76 10.30 1.19
CA PRO A 17 11.45 11.30 0.37
C PRO A 17 10.79 11.47 -0.99
N VAL A 18 9.75 12.31 -1.07
CA VAL A 18 8.90 12.46 -2.26
C VAL A 18 9.70 12.85 -3.49
N ASN A 19 10.54 13.89 -3.45
CA ASN A 19 11.28 14.36 -4.64
C ASN A 19 12.11 13.24 -5.29
N TYR A 20 12.93 12.58 -4.48
CA TYR A 20 13.78 11.48 -4.94
C TYR A 20 12.94 10.35 -5.55
N LEU A 21 11.81 10.00 -4.92
CA LEU A 21 10.94 8.95 -5.43
C LEU A 21 10.16 9.36 -6.69
N LEU A 22 9.78 10.63 -6.82
CA LEU A 22 9.15 11.17 -8.03
C LEU A 22 10.11 11.13 -9.22
N GLU A 23 11.35 11.63 -9.04
CA GLU A 23 12.40 11.58 -10.06
C GLU A 23 12.68 10.15 -10.50
N ARG A 24 12.77 9.23 -9.53
CA ARG A 24 12.96 7.81 -9.83
C ARG A 24 11.75 7.20 -10.53
N PHE A 25 10.53 7.61 -10.18
CA PHE A 25 9.30 7.17 -10.84
C PHE A 25 9.17 7.77 -12.26
N HIS A 26 9.80 8.88 -12.59
CA HIS A 26 9.83 9.36 -13.98
C HIS A 26 10.59 8.41 -14.92
N ASN A 27 11.51 7.59 -14.39
CA ASN A 27 12.17 6.55 -15.17
C ASN A 27 11.17 5.44 -15.55
N THR A 28 10.93 5.28 -16.86
CA THR A 28 10.00 4.31 -17.43
C THR A 28 10.35 2.87 -17.07
N GLU A 29 11.63 2.49 -17.06
CA GLU A 29 12.06 1.14 -16.68
C GLU A 29 11.73 0.83 -15.21
N VAL A 30 11.95 1.81 -14.33
CA VAL A 30 11.58 1.68 -12.91
C VAL A 30 10.08 1.50 -12.75
N ARG A 31 9.26 2.27 -13.47
CA ARG A 31 7.80 2.13 -13.42
C ARG A 31 7.31 0.78 -13.90
N HIS A 32 7.81 0.31 -15.04
CA HIS A 32 7.43 -0.99 -15.58
C HIS A 32 7.92 -2.13 -14.68
N SER A 33 9.13 -2.03 -14.14
CA SER A 33 9.66 -2.99 -13.18
C SER A 33 8.80 -3.06 -11.91
N TRP A 34 8.46 -1.90 -11.34
CA TRP A 34 7.55 -1.81 -10.20
C TRP A 34 6.18 -2.43 -10.53
N MET A 35 5.58 -2.07 -11.66
CA MET A 35 4.29 -2.61 -12.11
C MET A 35 4.32 -4.14 -12.23
N ASN A 36 5.40 -4.68 -12.79
CA ASN A 36 5.57 -6.12 -12.97
C ASN A 36 5.74 -6.87 -11.64
N SER A 37 6.29 -6.19 -10.63
CA SER A 37 6.46 -6.74 -9.27
C SER A 37 5.15 -6.86 -8.47
N LEU A 38 4.07 -6.23 -8.93
CA LEU A 38 2.79 -6.25 -8.21
C LEU A 38 2.09 -7.60 -8.32
N SER A 39 1.63 -8.11 -7.18
CA SER A 39 0.84 -9.34 -7.08
C SER A 39 -0.58 -9.13 -7.65
N GLY A 40 -1.28 -10.23 -7.95
CA GLY A 40 -2.68 -10.15 -8.38
C GLY A 40 -3.58 -9.42 -7.38
N ARG A 41 -3.36 -9.62 -6.07
CA ARG A 41 -4.09 -8.92 -5.01
C ARG A 41 -3.84 -7.41 -5.04
N GLN A 42 -2.56 -7.02 -5.14
CA GLN A 42 -2.15 -5.62 -5.19
C GLN A 42 -2.73 -4.92 -6.44
N LEU A 43 -2.72 -5.61 -7.58
CA LEU A 43 -3.33 -5.14 -8.81
C LEU A 43 -4.84 -4.98 -8.68
N SER A 44 -5.53 -5.91 -8.02
CA SER A 44 -6.98 -5.80 -7.78
C SER A 44 -7.34 -4.58 -6.94
N VAL A 45 -6.57 -4.26 -5.88
CA VAL A 45 -6.81 -3.06 -5.06
C VAL A 45 -6.63 -1.79 -5.91
N ILE A 46 -5.53 -1.68 -6.67
CA ILE A 46 -5.31 -0.53 -7.57
C ILE A 46 -6.43 -0.42 -8.59
N PHE A 47 -6.82 -1.55 -9.20
CA PHE A 47 -7.87 -1.58 -10.20
C PHE A 47 -9.19 -1.07 -9.63
N GLN A 48 -9.54 -1.49 -8.41
CA GLN A 48 -10.79 -1.12 -7.75
C GLN A 48 -10.86 0.38 -7.49
N HIS A 49 -9.86 0.93 -6.81
CA HIS A 49 -9.93 2.32 -6.37
C HIS A 49 -9.61 3.34 -7.46
N CYS A 50 -8.91 2.94 -8.53
CA CYS A 50 -8.62 3.86 -9.63
C CYS A 50 -9.60 3.79 -10.79
N PHE A 51 -10.23 2.63 -11.02
CA PHE A 51 -10.96 2.36 -12.26
C PHE A 51 -12.43 2.02 -12.05
N LYS A 52 -12.84 1.45 -10.90
CA LYS A 52 -14.26 1.15 -10.62
C LYS A 52 -15.11 2.42 -10.61
N ASP A 53 -14.65 3.48 -9.94
CA ASP A 53 -15.44 4.71 -9.77
C ASP A 53 -15.28 5.72 -10.91
N LYS A 54 -14.27 5.57 -11.77
CA LYS A 54 -13.89 6.60 -12.78
C LYS A 54 -13.99 6.15 -14.24
N LEU A 55 -13.98 4.86 -14.55
CA LEU A 55 -13.78 4.33 -15.91
C LEU A 55 -14.83 3.30 -16.34
N ASN A 56 -16.09 3.53 -15.97
CA ASN A 56 -17.28 2.70 -16.28
C ASN A 56 -17.55 1.58 -15.26
N GLY A 57 -17.98 1.93 -14.05
CA GLY A 57 -18.64 0.98 -13.14
C GLY A 57 -19.86 0.28 -13.77
N GLN A 58 -20.41 0.82 -14.86
CA GLN A 58 -21.49 0.24 -15.66
C GLN A 58 -21.07 -0.88 -16.63
N LEU A 59 -19.76 -1.07 -16.89
CA LEU A 59 -19.27 -2.14 -17.78
C LEU A 59 -19.05 -3.48 -17.09
N PHE A 60 -19.16 -3.52 -15.76
CA PHE A 60 -18.91 -4.70 -14.95
C PHE A 60 -20.10 -4.89 -14.01
N ASP A 61 -20.86 -5.97 -14.18
CA ASP A 61 -21.77 -6.40 -13.11
C ASP A 61 -20.94 -6.66 -11.85
N ASP A 62 -21.47 -6.31 -10.68
CA ASP A 62 -20.76 -6.43 -9.38
C ASP A 62 -20.22 -7.86 -9.12
N GLN A 63 -20.72 -8.88 -9.85
CA GLN A 63 -20.31 -10.29 -9.78
C GLN A 63 -19.15 -10.67 -10.74
N ASP A 64 -18.91 -9.95 -11.84
CA ASP A 64 -17.92 -10.33 -12.88
C ASP A 64 -16.55 -9.63 -12.70
N TYR A 65 -16.49 -8.71 -11.74
CA TYR A 65 -15.31 -7.90 -11.43
C TYR A 65 -14.19 -8.68 -10.69
N ASP A 66 -14.57 -9.63 -9.85
CA ASP A 66 -13.59 -10.56 -9.24
C ASP A 66 -13.07 -11.58 -10.26
N ASN A 67 -13.82 -11.84 -11.33
CA ASN A 67 -13.45 -12.72 -12.43
C ASN A 67 -12.59 -12.06 -13.52
N THR A 68 -12.38 -10.74 -13.48
CA THR A 68 -11.52 -10.11 -14.49
C THR A 68 -10.08 -10.61 -14.34
N SER A 69 -9.53 -11.16 -15.42
CA SER A 69 -8.19 -11.75 -15.39
C SER A 69 -7.14 -10.75 -14.93
N ILE A 70 -6.17 -11.22 -14.13
CA ILE A 70 -5.05 -10.39 -13.65
C ILE A 70 -4.26 -9.79 -14.82
N GLN A 71 -4.19 -10.50 -15.95
CA GLN A 71 -3.56 -10.01 -17.18
C GLN A 71 -4.30 -8.80 -17.76
N TYR A 72 -5.64 -8.82 -17.77
CA TYR A 72 -6.44 -7.67 -18.18
C TYR A 72 -6.24 -6.49 -17.24
N LYS A 73 -6.35 -6.70 -15.92
CA LYS A 73 -6.12 -5.64 -14.91
C LYS A 73 -4.76 -4.99 -15.11
N ARG A 74 -3.71 -5.81 -15.27
CA ARG A 74 -2.35 -5.35 -15.55
C ARG A 74 -2.26 -4.52 -16.84
N LYS A 75 -2.90 -4.96 -17.93
CA LYS A 75 -2.93 -4.24 -19.21
C LYS A 75 -3.61 -2.87 -19.10
N VAL A 76 -4.71 -2.76 -18.34
CA VAL A 76 -5.40 -1.48 -18.14
C VAL A 76 -4.56 -0.54 -17.29
N ILE A 77 -4.06 -1.02 -16.15
CA ILE A 77 -3.21 -0.24 -15.25
C ILE A 77 -1.95 0.26 -15.97
N ALA A 78 -1.35 -0.56 -16.85
CA ALA A 78 -0.18 -0.18 -17.64
C ALA A 78 -0.40 1.07 -18.52
N LYS A 79 -1.64 1.34 -18.96
CA LYS A 79 -1.96 2.53 -19.76
C LYS A 79 -1.97 3.83 -18.95
N HIS A 80 -2.02 3.73 -17.62
CA HIS A 80 -2.17 4.88 -16.72
C HIS A 80 -1.04 4.93 -15.67
N LEU A 81 0.11 4.34 -15.97
CA LEU A 81 1.24 4.22 -15.04
C LEU A 81 1.71 5.56 -14.47
N ASP A 82 1.72 6.62 -15.28
CA ASP A 82 2.09 7.98 -14.85
C ASP A 82 1.24 8.50 -13.67
N SER A 83 0.00 8.04 -13.58
CA SER A 83 -0.95 8.48 -12.54
C SER A 83 -0.87 7.65 -11.24
N LEU A 84 -0.05 6.61 -11.19
CA LEU A 84 -0.01 5.65 -10.07
C LEU A 84 1.09 5.93 -9.05
N VAL A 85 1.64 7.14 -9.09
CA VAL A 85 2.75 7.56 -8.23
C VAL A 85 2.45 7.37 -6.74
N ILE A 86 1.20 7.53 -6.32
CA ILE A 86 0.79 7.30 -4.92
C ILE A 86 1.01 5.85 -4.48
N TYR A 87 0.64 4.87 -5.31
CA TYR A 87 0.87 3.46 -4.99
C TYR A 87 2.36 3.12 -4.99
N TYR A 88 3.15 3.81 -5.80
CA TYR A 88 4.61 3.70 -5.77
C TYR A 88 5.19 4.25 -4.46
N LEU A 89 4.73 5.42 -4.00
CA LEU A 89 5.12 5.98 -2.70
C LEU A 89 4.75 5.04 -1.55
N ILE A 90 3.53 4.50 -1.54
CA ILE A 90 3.11 3.50 -0.54
C ILE A 90 3.96 2.23 -0.63
N SER A 91 4.33 1.78 -1.83
CA SER A 91 5.22 0.63 -2.02
C SER A 91 6.63 0.88 -1.45
N CYS A 92 7.10 2.12 -1.46
CA CYS A 92 8.38 2.49 -0.86
C CYS A 92 8.28 2.59 0.66
N PHE A 93 7.19 3.19 1.16
CA PHE A 93 6.87 3.24 2.59
C PHE A 93 6.77 1.84 3.19
N GLU A 94 6.09 0.91 2.52
CA GLU A 94 5.88 -0.48 2.94
C GLU A 94 7.18 -1.24 3.26
N ARG A 95 8.26 -0.98 2.53
CA ARG A 95 9.54 -1.71 2.68
C ARG A 95 10.14 -1.53 4.07
N ALA A 96 9.94 -0.37 4.67
CA ALA A 96 10.46 -0.07 6.00
C ALA A 96 9.55 -0.60 7.13
N LYS A 97 8.34 -1.08 6.82
CA LYS A 97 7.32 -1.43 7.82
C LYS A 97 7.27 -2.91 8.16
N LEU A 98 7.01 -3.18 9.43
CA LEU A 98 6.78 -4.51 9.97
C LEU A 98 5.37 -4.99 9.63
N GLU A 99 5.26 -6.29 9.31
CA GLU A 99 3.98 -6.88 8.93
C GLU A 99 2.99 -6.90 10.10
N ALA A 100 3.46 -7.17 11.32
CA ALA A 100 2.65 -7.12 12.53
C ALA A 100 2.07 -5.72 12.79
N THR A 101 2.85 -4.66 12.57
CA THR A 101 2.39 -3.26 12.71
C THR A 101 1.28 -2.95 11.70
N VAL A 102 1.51 -3.29 10.42
CA VAL A 102 0.54 -3.04 9.36
C VAL A 102 -0.75 -3.82 9.62
N SER A 103 -0.65 -5.10 9.98
CA SER A 103 -1.83 -5.94 10.22
C SER A 103 -2.60 -5.53 11.46
N GLU A 104 -1.95 -5.05 12.52
CA GLU A 104 -2.63 -4.54 13.72
C GLU A 104 -3.48 -3.30 13.42
N ILE A 105 -2.91 -2.31 12.74
CA ILE A 105 -3.66 -1.12 12.32
C ILE A 105 -4.78 -1.51 11.35
N ALA A 106 -4.51 -2.43 10.41
CA ALA A 106 -5.52 -2.92 9.48
C ALA A 106 -6.69 -3.63 10.17
N LYS A 107 -6.46 -4.45 11.20
CA LYS A 107 -7.54 -5.09 11.97
C LYS A 107 -8.44 -4.08 12.67
N SER A 108 -7.88 -2.95 13.10
CA SER A 108 -8.68 -1.89 13.76
C SER A 108 -9.53 -1.07 12.79
N ALA A 109 -9.20 -1.07 11.50
CA ALA A 109 -9.79 -0.19 10.49
C ALA A 109 -10.60 -0.93 9.39
N LEU A 110 -10.31 -2.22 9.16
CA LEU A 110 -10.91 -3.03 8.10
C LEU A 110 -11.77 -4.15 8.68
N THR A 111 -12.75 -4.63 7.89
CA THR A 111 -13.59 -5.76 8.30
C THR A 111 -12.80 -7.07 8.35
N GLU A 112 -13.23 -8.01 9.20
CA GLU A 112 -12.59 -9.32 9.32
C GLU A 112 -12.60 -10.10 7.99
N GLU A 113 -13.70 -9.98 7.23
CA GLU A 113 -13.82 -10.56 5.89
C GLU A 113 -12.76 -10.01 4.92
N LEU A 114 -12.62 -8.67 4.88
CA LEU A 114 -11.61 -8.04 4.04
C LEU A 114 -10.21 -8.45 4.47
N MET A 115 -9.92 -8.48 5.78
CA MET A 115 -8.65 -8.96 6.30
C MET A 115 -8.33 -10.39 5.85
N LYS A 116 -9.30 -11.32 5.91
CA LYS A 116 -9.12 -12.72 5.48
C LYS A 116 -8.71 -12.84 4.01
N SER A 117 -9.22 -11.97 3.13
CA SER A 117 -8.90 -11.99 1.69
C SER A 117 -7.42 -11.68 1.37
N TYR A 118 -6.71 -10.98 2.28
CA TYR A 118 -5.30 -10.61 2.14
C TYR A 118 -4.34 -11.47 2.96
N LEU A 119 -4.83 -12.54 3.58
CA LEU A 119 -3.97 -13.54 4.22
C LEU A 119 -3.18 -14.33 3.17
N LEU A 120 -1.86 -14.43 3.37
CA LEU A 120 -0.98 -15.24 2.54
C LEU A 120 -1.11 -16.71 2.94
N LYS A 121 -1.22 -17.59 1.93
CA LYS A 121 -1.33 -19.03 2.16
C LYS A 121 -0.03 -19.55 2.78
N GLY A 122 -0.13 -20.30 3.87
CA GLY A 122 0.96 -21.11 4.43
C GLY A 122 1.88 -20.43 5.45
N ASN A 123 1.63 -19.19 5.87
CA ASN A 123 2.48 -18.54 6.88
C ASN A 123 1.77 -17.57 7.84
N ASN A 124 0.42 -17.50 7.82
CA ASN A 124 -0.39 -16.59 8.64
C ASN A 124 0.02 -15.10 8.56
N LYS A 125 0.77 -14.70 7.54
CA LYS A 125 1.14 -13.29 7.31
C LYS A 125 0.17 -12.64 6.33
N TYR A 126 -0.01 -11.34 6.45
CA TYR A 126 -0.80 -10.57 5.50
C TYR A 126 0.06 -9.98 4.37
N ASP A 127 -0.55 -9.73 3.20
CA ASP A 127 0.05 -8.93 2.14
C ASP A 127 0.12 -7.45 2.57
N LYS A 128 1.25 -7.06 3.19
CA LYS A 128 1.49 -5.70 3.70
C LYS A 128 1.12 -4.62 2.70
N LYS A 129 1.54 -4.77 1.45
CA LYS A 129 1.37 -3.75 0.42
C LYS A 129 -0.10 -3.56 0.07
N SER A 130 -0.83 -4.67 -0.08
CA SER A 130 -2.27 -4.61 -0.30
C SER A 130 -3.01 -3.96 0.88
N LEU A 131 -2.66 -4.32 2.13
CA LEU A 131 -3.24 -3.70 3.31
C LEU A 131 -2.98 -2.19 3.37
N LEU A 132 -1.76 -1.75 3.06
CA LEU A 132 -1.44 -0.32 3.04
C LEU A 132 -2.18 0.44 1.95
N PHE A 133 -2.44 -0.18 0.79
CA PHE A 133 -3.29 0.41 -0.24
C PHE A 133 -4.73 0.59 0.26
N LEU A 134 -5.29 -0.42 0.95
CA LEU A 134 -6.64 -0.34 1.51
C LEU A 134 -6.76 0.70 2.62
N LEU A 135 -5.79 0.73 3.55
CA LEU A 135 -5.73 1.72 4.61
C LEU A 135 -5.72 3.14 4.03
N PHE A 136 -4.92 3.37 2.98
CA PHE A 136 -4.87 4.67 2.32
C PHE A 136 -6.23 5.13 1.78
N HIS A 137 -7.01 4.22 1.20
CA HIS A 137 -8.33 4.53 0.64
C HIS A 137 -9.44 4.59 1.69
N ALA A 138 -9.29 3.89 2.82
CA ALA A 138 -10.20 4.00 3.96
C ALA A 138 -10.04 5.37 4.66
N ASP A 139 -8.81 5.70 5.04
CA ASP A 139 -8.39 7.00 5.54
C ASP A 139 -6.86 7.09 5.45
N TYR A 140 -6.35 8.03 4.66
CA TYR A 140 -4.91 8.20 4.49
C TYR A 140 -4.16 8.46 5.81
N ASN A 141 -4.82 8.99 6.85
CA ASN A 141 -4.21 9.19 8.17
C ASN A 141 -3.85 7.86 8.85
N LEU A 142 -4.44 6.74 8.44
CA LEU A 142 -4.06 5.42 8.94
C LEU A 142 -2.62 5.05 8.59
N LEU A 143 -2.03 5.62 7.52
CA LEU A 143 -0.59 5.48 7.26
C LEU A 143 0.26 6.15 8.34
N LYS A 144 -0.22 7.26 8.92
CA LYS A 144 0.44 7.89 10.09
C LYS A 144 0.34 6.98 11.30
N SER A 145 -0.83 6.38 11.53
CA SER A 145 -1.02 5.40 12.61
C SER A 145 -0.02 4.25 12.48
N VAL A 146 0.17 3.69 11.28
CA VAL A 146 1.21 2.67 11.03
C VAL A 146 2.60 3.21 11.34
N TYR A 147 2.96 4.40 10.85
CA TYR A 147 4.27 4.99 11.06
C TYR A 147 4.57 5.21 12.56
N HIS A 148 3.65 5.85 13.29
CA HIS A 148 3.83 6.17 14.70
C HIS A 148 3.77 4.94 15.60
N PHE A 149 2.86 4.01 15.34
CA PHE A 149 2.76 2.77 16.10
C PHE A 149 4.07 1.98 16.01
N GLU A 150 4.66 1.88 14.82
CA GLU A 150 5.96 1.21 14.67
C GLU A 150 7.10 1.97 15.37
N LYS A 151 7.11 3.30 15.30
CA LYS A 151 8.11 4.13 16.00
C LYS A 151 8.05 3.91 17.52
N ILE A 152 6.85 3.76 18.08
CA ILE A 152 6.63 3.42 19.49
C ILE A 152 7.12 2.01 19.78
N GLN A 153 6.75 1.01 18.96
CA GLN A 153 7.20 -0.37 19.14
C GLN A 153 8.73 -0.48 19.15
N ARG A 154 9.40 0.16 18.17
CA ARG A 154 10.87 0.16 18.08
C ARG A 154 11.51 0.85 19.29
N LYS A 155 11.00 2.00 19.74
CA LYS A 155 11.51 2.69 20.94
C LYS A 155 11.30 1.87 22.22
N GLY A 156 10.13 1.25 22.36
CA GLY A 156 9.80 0.35 23.48
C GLY A 156 10.72 -0.86 23.52
N SER A 157 11.07 -1.45 22.38
CA SER A 157 12.02 -2.57 22.31
C SER A 157 13.45 -2.19 22.72
N VAL A 158 13.90 -0.94 22.48
CA VAL A 158 15.24 -0.49 22.91
C VAL A 158 15.30 -0.26 24.43
N SER A 159 14.20 0.16 25.05
CA SER A 159 14.17 0.50 26.50
C SER A 159 14.22 -0.72 27.44
N PHE A 160 14.09 -1.95 26.93
CA PHE A 160 14.12 -3.19 27.71
C PHE A 160 15.39 -4.03 27.53
N ALA A 161 16.39 -3.53 26.79
CA ALA A 161 17.72 -4.12 26.84
C ALA A 161 18.34 -3.80 28.20
N LEU A 162 17.97 -4.56 29.23
CA LEU A 162 18.64 -4.57 30.53
C LEU A 162 20.13 -4.73 30.26
N GLN A 163 20.88 -3.66 30.51
CA GLN A 163 22.31 -3.76 30.71
C GLN A 163 22.49 -4.83 31.79
N LYS A 164 23.03 -5.99 31.42
CA LYS A 164 23.55 -6.92 32.43
C LYS A 164 24.69 -6.18 33.11
N THR A 165 24.42 -5.64 34.29
CA THR A 165 25.42 -5.03 35.16
C THR A 165 26.48 -6.09 35.47
N PRO A 166 27.79 -5.75 35.47
CA PRO A 166 28.87 -6.70 35.75
C PRO A 166 28.81 -7.27 37.17
#